data_AF-A0A9P2RXB9-F1
#
_entry.id   AF-A0A9P2RXB9-F1
#
_cell.length_a   1.000
_cell.length_b   1.000
_cell.length_c   1.000
_cell.angle_alpha   90.00
_cell.angle_beta   90.00
_cell.angle_gamma   90.00
#
_symmetry.space_group_name_H-M   'P 1'
#
loop_
_entity.id
_entity.type
_entity.pdbx_description
1 polymer ?
#
loop_
_entity_poly.entity_id
_entity_poly.type
_entity_poly.pdbx_seq_one_letter_code
_entity_poly.pdbx_strand_id
1 'polypeptide(L)'
;KGSAAVGLHNVADGLIAKGSHDVVNGNQINTLSQDVAKFLGGDASFKDGSFTQPTYKLSHVSEDGQVSKTAFNDVGGAFTGLDENIKNVNQRIKDISQGVAQDSLQWSKEDHAFVAKHGKEGSNSKIKFLADGDITASSTDAVAGNQLHALGSSVATYFGGGAEYKDGKWSAPTFKVKSVKEDGKTEDND
;
A
#
# COMPACT_ATOMS: atom_id res chain seq x y z
N LYS A 1 70.92 14.85 28.77
CA LYS A 1 70.94 13.90 27.62
C LYS A 1 69.51 13.49 27.34
N GLY A 2 68.89 14.00 26.28
CA GLY A 2 67.63 13.44 25.80
C GLY A 2 67.95 12.18 25.02
N SER A 3 67.57 11.01 25.51
CA SER A 3 67.72 9.77 24.74
C SER A 3 66.64 9.75 23.66
N ALA A 4 67.05 9.67 22.40
CA ALA A 4 66.12 9.38 21.31
C ALA A 4 65.47 7.99 21.52
N ALA A 5 64.24 7.81 21.05
CA ALA A 5 63.58 6.52 21.09
C ALA A 5 64.38 5.48 20.28
N VAL A 6 64.45 4.24 20.76
CA VAL A 6 65.11 3.11 20.09
C VAL A 6 64.09 2.02 19.79
N GLY A 7 64.24 1.35 18.64
CA GLY A 7 63.43 0.19 18.30
C GLY A 7 63.91 -1.06 19.04
N LEU A 8 62.96 -1.92 19.44
CA LEU A 8 63.24 -3.29 19.86
C LEU A 8 62.98 -4.22 18.68
N HIS A 9 64.01 -4.96 18.27
CA HIS A 9 63.97 -5.86 17.12
C HIS A 9 64.26 -7.31 17.54
N ASN A 10 63.92 -8.26 16.66
CA ASN A 10 64.09 -9.70 16.91
C ASN A 10 63.37 -10.20 18.19
N VAL A 11 62.20 -9.62 18.47
CA VAL A 11 61.34 -10.04 19.59
C VAL A 11 60.45 -11.19 19.11
N ALA A 12 60.56 -12.35 19.76
CA ALA A 12 59.68 -13.49 19.50
C ALA A 12 58.21 -13.14 19.82
N ASP A 13 57.26 -13.87 19.23
CA ASP A 13 55.84 -13.70 19.56
C ASP A 13 55.63 -13.94 21.06
N GLY A 14 55.08 -12.95 21.76
CA GLY A 14 54.77 -13.06 23.18
C GLY A 14 53.50 -13.87 23.43
N LEU A 15 53.37 -14.49 24.60
CA LEU A 15 52.13 -15.17 24.97
C LEU A 15 50.97 -14.16 25.14
N ILE A 16 49.90 -14.29 24.35
CA ILE A 16 48.67 -13.52 24.53
C ILE A 16 47.71 -14.31 25.44
N ALA A 17 47.86 -14.11 26.74
CA ALA A 17 47.01 -14.73 27.75
C ALA A 17 46.85 -13.82 28.97
N LYS A 18 45.78 -14.03 29.75
CA LYS A 18 45.54 -13.29 30.99
C LYS A 18 46.71 -13.52 31.97
N GLY A 19 47.36 -12.44 32.40
CA GLY A 19 48.51 -12.48 33.31
C GLY A 19 49.87 -12.62 32.63
N SER A 20 49.93 -12.62 31.30
CA SER A 20 51.21 -12.55 30.57
C SER A 20 51.87 -11.19 30.75
N HIS A 21 53.21 -11.21 30.83
CA HIS A 21 54.07 -10.02 30.83
C HIS A 21 54.99 -10.00 29.60
N ASP A 22 54.76 -10.90 28.64
CA ASP A 22 55.55 -10.97 27.42
C ASP A 22 55.29 -9.75 26.54
N VAL A 23 56.33 -9.30 25.85
CA VAL A 23 56.20 -8.25 24.83
C VAL A 23 55.48 -8.81 23.61
N VAL A 24 54.46 -8.11 23.12
CA VAL A 24 53.83 -8.40 21.82
C VAL A 24 54.59 -7.69 20.70
N ASN A 25 54.76 -8.36 19.56
CA ASN A 25 55.47 -7.80 18.41
C ASN A 25 54.52 -7.37 17.28
N GLY A 26 55.09 -6.80 16.22
CA GLY A 26 54.33 -6.30 15.07
C GLY A 26 53.57 -7.40 14.30
N ASN A 27 54.06 -8.64 14.26
CA ASN A 27 53.36 -9.74 13.59
C ASN A 27 52.02 -10.03 14.27
N GLN A 28 52.01 -10.12 15.60
CA GLN A 28 50.80 -10.39 16.37
C GLN A 28 49.75 -9.29 16.25
N ILE A 29 50.18 -8.01 16.32
CA ILE A 29 49.28 -6.86 16.11
C ILE A 29 48.75 -6.85 14.68
N ASN A 30 49.60 -7.13 13.69
CA ASN A 30 49.20 -7.17 12.29
C ASN A 30 48.16 -8.28 12.03
N THR A 31 48.36 -9.50 12.56
CA THR A 31 47.38 -10.58 12.45
C THR A 31 46.04 -10.20 13.07
N LEU A 32 46.04 -9.69 14.31
CA LEU A 32 44.83 -9.25 14.99
C LEU A 32 44.09 -8.17 14.19
N SER A 33 44.80 -7.14 13.73
CA SER A 33 44.19 -6.04 12.97
C SER A 33 43.64 -6.50 11.61
N GLN A 34 44.31 -7.44 10.94
CA GLN A 34 43.79 -8.04 9.71
C GLN A 34 42.52 -8.86 9.96
N ASP A 35 42.44 -9.60 11.06
CA ASP A 35 41.24 -10.35 11.41
C ASP A 35 40.07 -9.44 11.78
N VAL A 36 40.32 -8.35 12.53
CA VAL A 36 39.31 -7.30 12.77
C VAL A 36 38.79 -6.72 11.47
N ALA A 37 39.66 -6.39 10.52
CA ALA A 37 39.26 -5.88 9.21
C ALA A 37 38.38 -6.88 8.43
N LYS A 38 38.74 -8.18 8.45
CA LYS A 38 37.90 -9.24 7.84
C LYS A 38 36.52 -9.32 8.48
N PHE A 39 36.42 -9.19 9.82
CA PHE A 39 35.14 -9.22 10.51
C PHE A 39 34.25 -8.01 10.22
N LEU A 40 34.83 -6.82 10.06
CA LEU A 40 34.08 -5.64 9.62
C LEU A 40 33.61 -5.80 8.16
N GLY A 41 34.42 -6.42 7.30
CA GLY A 41 34.13 -6.52 5.88
C GLY A 41 34.05 -5.15 5.23
N GLY A 42 33.21 -4.97 4.21
CA GLY A 42 33.02 -3.69 3.54
C GLY A 42 34.33 -3.05 3.05
N ASP A 43 35.27 -3.83 2.54
CA ASP A 43 36.59 -3.36 2.10
C ASP A 43 37.50 -2.79 3.22
N ALA A 44 37.17 -2.99 4.50
CA ALA A 44 38.08 -2.68 5.60
C ALA A 44 39.39 -3.47 5.47
N SER A 45 40.52 -2.85 5.80
CA SER A 45 41.83 -3.49 5.72
C SER A 45 42.83 -2.91 6.72
N PHE A 46 43.87 -3.66 7.04
CA PHE A 46 45.02 -3.17 7.81
C PHE A 46 46.30 -3.41 7.03
N LYS A 47 47.03 -2.33 6.72
CA LYS A 47 48.25 -2.37 5.90
C LYS A 47 49.24 -1.33 6.40
N ASP A 48 50.51 -1.72 6.49
CA ASP A 48 51.64 -0.84 6.84
C ASP A 48 51.41 -0.05 8.14
N GLY A 49 50.79 -0.69 9.14
CA GLY A 49 50.48 -0.08 10.44
C GLY A 49 49.24 0.81 10.46
N SER A 50 48.51 0.92 9.36
CA SER A 50 47.33 1.78 9.21
C SER A 50 46.06 0.98 8.92
N PHE A 51 44.95 1.42 9.51
CA PHE A 51 43.63 0.83 9.29
C PHE A 51 42.85 1.64 8.24
N THR A 52 42.25 0.94 7.27
CA THR A 52 41.28 1.49 6.33
C THR A 52 39.88 1.11 6.80
N GLN A 53 39.04 2.11 7.01
CA GLN A 53 37.65 1.94 7.45
C GLN A 53 36.81 1.14 6.43
N PRO A 54 35.75 0.43 6.87
CA PRO A 54 34.81 -0.21 5.96
C PRO A 54 34.04 0.84 5.14
N THR A 55 33.34 0.39 4.10
CA THR A 55 32.39 1.13 3.30
C THR A 55 31.18 0.25 3.01
N TYR A 56 30.09 0.50 3.72
CA TYR A 56 28.81 -0.16 3.52
C TYR A 56 27.94 0.67 2.57
N LYS A 57 27.69 0.15 1.37
CA LYS A 57 26.80 0.78 0.38
C LYS A 57 25.40 0.22 0.56
N LEU A 58 24.52 0.98 1.18
CA LEU A 58 23.13 0.61 1.41
C LEU A 58 22.23 1.33 0.41
N SER A 59 21.13 0.67 0.02
CA SER A 59 20.00 1.39 -0.57
C SER A 59 19.43 2.35 0.46
N HIS A 60 18.97 3.52 0.04
CA HIS A 60 18.15 4.41 0.83
C HIS A 60 16.78 4.53 0.16
N VAL A 61 15.71 4.33 0.93
CA VAL A 61 14.32 4.48 0.48
C VAL A 61 13.75 5.70 1.18
N SER A 62 13.44 6.75 0.41
CA SER A 62 12.82 7.96 0.95
C SER A 62 11.33 7.74 1.27
N GLU A 63 10.73 8.70 1.99
CA GLU A 63 9.31 8.67 2.37
C GLU A 63 8.36 8.62 1.16
N ASP A 64 8.73 9.24 0.04
CA ASP A 64 7.98 9.19 -1.23
C ASP A 64 8.27 7.92 -2.05
N GLY A 65 9.21 7.09 -1.60
CA GLY A 65 9.51 5.80 -2.19
C GLY A 65 10.57 5.78 -3.28
N GLN A 66 11.28 6.88 -3.50
CA GLN A 66 12.45 6.87 -4.36
C GLN A 66 13.58 6.05 -3.72
N VAL A 67 14.38 5.41 -4.57
CA VAL A 67 15.51 4.57 -4.14
C VAL A 67 16.81 5.19 -4.60
N SER A 68 17.71 5.44 -3.66
CA SER A 68 19.08 5.91 -3.92
C SER A 68 20.09 5.00 -3.23
N LYS A 69 21.39 5.33 -3.33
CA LYS A 69 22.46 4.61 -2.62
C LYS A 69 23.18 5.58 -1.69
N THR A 70 23.41 5.15 -0.46
CA THR A 70 24.18 5.89 0.55
C THR A 70 25.31 5.02 1.05
N ALA A 71 26.48 5.61 1.26
CA ALA A 71 27.65 4.92 1.77
C ALA A 71 27.89 5.32 3.24
N PHE A 72 28.20 4.33 4.07
CA PHE A 72 28.56 4.52 5.47
C PHE A 72 29.93 3.90 5.73
N ASN A 73 30.75 4.58 6.52
CA ASN A 73 32.11 4.15 6.81
C ASN A 73 32.28 3.46 8.18
N ASP A 74 31.18 3.26 8.89
CA ASP A 74 31.15 2.54 10.15
C ASP A 74 29.83 1.77 10.30
N VAL A 75 29.82 0.80 11.21
CA VAL A 75 28.70 -0.12 11.44
C VAL A 75 27.49 0.61 12.04
N GLY A 76 27.71 1.57 12.93
CA GLY A 76 26.65 2.31 13.61
C GLY A 76 25.88 3.22 12.65
N GLY A 77 26.59 3.93 11.79
CA GLY A 77 26.02 4.72 10.70
C GLY A 77 25.24 3.85 9.72
N ALA A 78 25.79 2.71 9.30
CA ALA A 78 25.09 1.77 8.42
C ALA A 78 23.78 1.26 9.04
N PHE A 79 23.78 0.90 10.33
CA PHE A 79 22.57 0.48 11.04
C PHE A 79 21.58 1.61 11.24
N THR A 80 22.04 2.85 11.46
CA THR A 80 21.18 4.03 11.52
C THR A 80 20.46 4.25 10.18
N GLY A 81 21.19 4.14 9.06
CA GLY A 81 20.60 4.21 7.72
C GLY A 81 19.61 3.07 7.43
N LEU A 82 19.87 1.86 7.92
CA LEU A 82 18.93 0.75 7.81
C LEU A 82 17.66 0.96 8.64
N ASP A 83 17.79 1.47 9.87
CA ASP A 83 16.66 1.82 10.74
C ASP A 83 15.76 2.88 10.10
N GLU A 84 16.37 3.92 9.51
CA GLU A 84 15.65 4.95 8.75
C GLU A 84 14.87 4.35 7.57
N ASN A 85 15.51 3.47 6.78
CA ASN A 85 14.82 2.76 5.70
C ASN A 85 13.62 1.94 6.18
N ILE A 86 13.77 1.22 7.28
CA ILE A 86 12.69 0.40 7.86
C ILE A 86 11.52 1.29 8.27
N LYS A 87 11.80 2.45 8.89
CA LYS A 87 10.77 3.44 9.24
C LYS A 87 10.04 3.96 8.00
N ASN A 88 10.78 4.35 6.97
CA ASN A 88 10.21 4.88 5.73
C ASN A 88 9.35 3.83 5.02
N VAL A 89 9.83 2.59 4.90
CA VAL A 89 9.07 1.49 4.31
C VAL A 89 7.80 1.20 5.11
N ASN A 90 7.90 1.15 6.44
CA ASN A 90 6.73 0.90 7.29
C ASN A 90 5.68 2.00 7.18
N GLN A 91 6.11 3.27 7.12
CA GLN A 91 5.20 4.41 6.92
C GLN A 91 4.50 4.33 5.56
N ARG A 92 5.24 4.03 4.49
CA ARG A 92 4.64 3.85 3.15
C ARG A 92 3.63 2.69 3.10
N ILE A 93 3.92 1.57 3.76
CA ILE A 93 2.96 0.45 3.87
C ILE A 93 1.68 0.91 4.57
N LYS A 94 1.79 1.71 5.63
CA LYS A 94 0.64 2.27 6.34
C LYS A 94 -0.18 3.19 5.44
N ASP A 95 0.47 4.09 4.70
CA ASP A 95 -0.21 5.03 3.81
C ASP A 95 -0.91 4.31 2.66
N ILE A 96 -0.26 3.31 2.05
CA ILE A 96 -0.87 2.44 1.04
C ILE A 96 -2.06 1.69 1.63
N SER A 97 -1.92 1.09 2.82
CA SER A 97 -3.01 0.35 3.46
C SER A 97 -4.20 1.24 3.77
N GLN A 98 -3.98 2.50 4.17
CA GLN A 98 -5.05 3.46 4.42
C GLN A 98 -5.71 3.92 3.12
N GLY A 99 -4.92 4.22 2.09
CA GLY A 99 -5.44 4.61 0.77
C GLY A 99 -6.29 3.50 0.15
N VAL A 100 -5.79 2.27 0.11
CA VAL A 100 -6.54 1.10 -0.37
C VAL A 100 -7.82 0.91 0.44
N ALA A 101 -7.78 1.07 1.77
CA ALA A 101 -8.97 0.93 2.60
C ALA A 101 -10.04 2.01 2.31
N GLN A 102 -9.64 3.23 1.92
CA GLN A 102 -10.57 4.32 1.59
C GLN A 102 -11.20 4.16 0.20
N ASP A 103 -10.45 3.66 -0.77
CA ASP A 103 -10.90 3.58 -2.17
C ASP A 103 -11.52 2.22 -2.55
N SER A 104 -11.48 1.24 -1.66
CA SER A 104 -12.06 -0.09 -1.89
C SER A 104 -13.53 -0.17 -1.47
N LEU A 105 -14.31 -1.04 -2.13
CA LEU A 105 -15.61 -1.50 -1.61
C LEU A 105 -15.36 -2.49 -0.46
N GLN A 106 -15.44 -1.99 0.78
CA GLN A 106 -15.09 -2.77 1.96
C GLN A 106 -16.30 -3.48 2.56
N TRP A 107 -16.07 -4.66 3.14
CA TRP A 107 -17.04 -5.33 3.99
C TRP A 107 -17.20 -4.59 5.33
N SER A 108 -18.41 -4.13 5.61
CA SER A 108 -18.81 -3.62 6.91
C SER A 108 -19.23 -4.78 7.80
N LYS A 109 -18.52 -4.95 8.92
CA LYS A 109 -18.90 -5.95 9.95
C LYS A 109 -20.19 -5.58 10.67
N GLU A 110 -20.49 -4.28 10.77
CA GLU A 110 -21.70 -3.77 11.42
C GLU A 110 -22.92 -4.00 10.53
N ASP A 111 -22.81 -3.67 9.24
CA ASP A 111 -23.92 -3.82 8.30
C ASP A 111 -24.04 -5.24 7.71
N HIS A 112 -23.04 -6.10 7.96
CA HIS A 112 -22.91 -7.42 7.35
C HIS A 112 -23.04 -7.40 5.81
N ALA A 113 -22.40 -6.41 5.17
CA ALA A 113 -22.46 -6.20 3.72
C ALA A 113 -21.22 -5.47 3.19
N PHE A 114 -20.99 -5.55 1.88
CA PHE A 114 -20.09 -4.60 1.21
C PHE A 114 -20.76 -3.22 1.15
N VAL A 115 -20.07 -2.17 1.61
CA VAL A 115 -20.63 -0.82 1.70
C VAL A 115 -20.07 0.09 0.61
N ALA A 116 -20.96 0.65 -0.21
CA ALA A 116 -20.64 1.62 -1.25
C ALA A 116 -20.71 3.07 -0.73
N LYS A 117 -20.10 3.34 0.44
CA LYS A 117 -19.95 4.70 0.98
C LYS A 117 -18.53 5.19 0.71
N HIS A 118 -18.38 6.43 0.25
CA HIS A 118 -17.05 7.02 -0.03
C HIS A 118 -16.95 8.45 0.53
N GLY A 119 -15.72 8.86 0.86
CA GLY A 119 -15.41 10.16 1.46
C GLY A 119 -15.58 10.19 2.99
N LYS A 120 -15.02 11.23 3.62
CA LYS A 120 -14.95 11.38 5.10
C LYS A 120 -16.30 11.35 5.81
N GLU A 121 -17.36 11.84 5.16
CA GLU A 121 -18.72 11.86 5.74
C GLU A 121 -19.57 10.64 5.34
N GLY A 122 -19.02 9.69 4.56
CA GLY A 122 -19.67 8.41 4.30
C GLY A 122 -20.92 8.49 3.43
N SER A 123 -20.85 9.21 2.30
CA SER A 123 -21.98 9.35 1.38
C SER A 123 -22.16 8.12 0.49
N ASN A 124 -23.42 7.72 0.26
CA ASN A 124 -23.76 6.67 -0.71
C ASN A 124 -23.21 7.04 -2.10
N SER A 125 -22.45 6.12 -2.68
CA SER A 125 -21.77 6.28 -3.96
C SER A 125 -22.38 5.39 -5.03
N LYS A 126 -22.28 5.83 -6.29
CA LYS A 126 -22.73 5.04 -7.44
C LYS A 126 -21.71 3.94 -7.73
N ILE A 127 -22.19 2.71 -7.95
CA ILE A 127 -21.40 1.66 -8.60
C ILE A 127 -21.74 1.72 -10.09
N LYS A 128 -20.75 2.00 -10.93
CA LYS A 128 -20.91 2.18 -12.38
C LYS A 128 -20.21 1.05 -13.13
N PHE A 129 -20.52 0.94 -14.43
CA PHE A 129 -19.96 -0.08 -15.33
C PHE A 129 -20.32 -1.52 -14.92
N LEU A 130 -21.51 -1.69 -14.33
CA LEU A 130 -22.11 -3.01 -14.20
C LEU A 130 -22.51 -3.50 -15.59
N ALA A 131 -22.16 -4.74 -15.90
CA ALA A 131 -22.85 -5.49 -16.94
C ALA A 131 -24.29 -5.75 -16.50
N ASP A 132 -25.17 -5.96 -17.48
CA ASP A 132 -26.55 -6.34 -17.19
C ASP A 132 -26.57 -7.69 -16.45
N GLY A 133 -27.24 -7.72 -15.31
CA GLY A 133 -27.39 -8.95 -14.52
C GLY A 133 -28.46 -9.86 -15.09
N ASP A 134 -28.36 -11.16 -14.86
CA ASP A 134 -29.40 -12.09 -15.28
C ASP A 134 -30.71 -11.82 -14.53
N ILE A 135 -31.83 -11.72 -15.26
CA ILE A 135 -33.16 -11.54 -14.67
C ILE A 135 -33.87 -12.90 -14.65
N THR A 136 -33.55 -13.70 -13.65
CA THR A 136 -34.15 -15.03 -13.40
C THR A 136 -34.50 -15.20 -11.93
N ALA A 137 -35.36 -16.18 -11.60
CA ALA A 137 -35.84 -16.39 -10.23
C ALA A 137 -34.74 -16.73 -9.21
N SER A 138 -33.58 -17.23 -9.68
CA SER A 138 -32.46 -17.64 -8.83
C SER A 138 -31.23 -16.74 -8.99
N SER A 139 -31.33 -15.62 -9.72
CA SER A 139 -30.19 -14.75 -9.97
C SER A 139 -29.70 -14.07 -8.69
N THR A 140 -28.38 -13.93 -8.58
CA THR A 140 -27.70 -13.14 -7.55
C THR A 140 -26.96 -11.94 -8.13
N ASP A 141 -27.21 -11.64 -9.41
CA ASP A 141 -26.55 -10.54 -10.09
C ASP A 141 -27.16 -9.20 -9.70
N ALA A 142 -26.32 -8.18 -9.63
CA ALA A 142 -26.81 -6.81 -9.52
C ALA A 142 -27.40 -6.36 -10.86
N VAL A 143 -28.53 -5.66 -10.82
CA VAL A 143 -29.18 -5.12 -12.02
C VAL A 143 -28.70 -3.70 -12.30
N ALA A 144 -28.44 -3.42 -13.58
CA ALA A 144 -28.07 -2.08 -14.04
C ALA A 144 -29.32 -1.23 -14.34
N GLY A 145 -29.15 0.11 -14.34
CA GLY A 145 -30.27 1.05 -14.47
C GLY A 145 -31.03 0.95 -15.80
N ASN A 146 -30.36 0.54 -16.88
CA ASN A 146 -30.97 0.30 -18.19
C ASN A 146 -31.96 -0.87 -18.17
N GLN A 147 -31.71 -1.91 -17.38
CA GLN A 147 -32.63 -3.04 -17.24
C GLN A 147 -33.94 -2.61 -16.56
N LEU A 148 -33.84 -1.83 -15.47
CA LEU A 148 -35.00 -1.26 -14.80
C LEU A 148 -35.76 -0.28 -15.69
N HIS A 149 -35.04 0.54 -16.47
CA HIS A 149 -35.63 1.44 -17.45
C HIS A 149 -36.43 0.68 -18.52
N ALA A 150 -35.86 -0.38 -19.11
CA ALA A 150 -36.53 -1.19 -20.13
C ALA A 150 -37.83 -1.82 -19.60
N LEU A 151 -37.83 -2.29 -18.35
CA LEU A 151 -39.04 -2.79 -17.68
C LEU A 151 -40.08 -1.67 -17.55
N GLY A 152 -39.70 -0.51 -17.01
CA GLY A 152 -40.60 0.64 -16.82
C GLY A 152 -41.22 1.13 -18.14
N SER A 153 -40.41 1.22 -19.21
CA SER A 153 -40.90 1.58 -20.55
C SER A 153 -41.87 0.54 -21.12
N SER A 154 -41.62 -0.75 -20.88
CA SER A 154 -42.52 -1.83 -21.33
C SER A 154 -43.87 -1.77 -20.61
N VAL A 155 -43.86 -1.49 -19.30
CA VAL A 155 -45.09 -1.30 -18.51
C VAL A 155 -45.88 -0.09 -18.98
N ALA A 156 -45.23 1.06 -19.20
CA ALA A 156 -45.87 2.25 -19.77
C ALA A 156 -46.55 1.96 -21.11
N THR A 157 -45.84 1.25 -21.99
CA THR A 157 -46.36 0.84 -23.31
C THR A 157 -47.59 -0.05 -23.17
N TYR A 158 -47.57 -1.01 -22.25
CA TYR A 158 -48.69 -1.93 -22.04
C TYR A 158 -49.95 -1.23 -21.52
N PHE A 159 -49.81 -0.24 -20.64
CA PHE A 159 -50.94 0.56 -20.18
C PHE A 159 -51.55 1.42 -21.29
N GLY A 160 -50.71 1.97 -22.18
CA GLY A 160 -51.18 2.94 -23.16
C GLY A 160 -51.75 4.18 -22.46
N GLY A 161 -52.79 4.81 -23.03
CA GLY A 161 -53.46 5.96 -22.40
C GLY A 161 -52.54 7.15 -22.09
N GLY A 162 -51.40 7.27 -22.77
CA GLY A 162 -50.40 8.31 -22.49
C GLY A 162 -49.47 8.03 -21.30
N ALA A 163 -49.47 6.83 -20.72
CA ALA A 163 -48.50 6.45 -19.70
C ALA A 163 -47.06 6.55 -20.22
N GLU A 164 -46.13 6.98 -19.37
CA GLU A 164 -44.72 7.15 -19.71
C GLU A 164 -43.83 6.81 -18.52
N TYR A 165 -42.67 6.19 -18.79
CA TYR A 165 -41.59 6.06 -17.82
C TYR A 165 -40.33 6.72 -18.38
N LYS A 166 -39.89 7.81 -17.75
CA LYS A 166 -38.78 8.63 -18.25
C LYS A 166 -37.98 9.22 -17.10
N ASP A 167 -36.64 9.16 -17.21
CA ASP A 167 -35.71 9.70 -16.21
C ASP A 167 -36.01 9.22 -14.77
N GLY A 168 -36.45 7.96 -14.65
CA GLY A 168 -36.82 7.35 -13.37
C GLY A 168 -38.19 7.75 -12.82
N LYS A 169 -39.00 8.49 -13.58
CA LYS A 169 -40.32 9.00 -13.18
C LYS A 169 -41.44 8.37 -14.00
N TRP A 170 -42.54 8.05 -13.33
CA TRP A 170 -43.75 7.51 -13.93
C TRP A 170 -44.80 8.61 -14.18
N SER A 171 -45.40 8.60 -15.36
CA SER A 171 -46.58 9.38 -15.74
C SER A 171 -47.77 8.43 -15.89
N ALA A 172 -48.86 8.71 -15.18
CA ALA A 172 -50.04 7.85 -15.17
C ALA A 172 -50.79 7.90 -16.51
N PRO A 173 -51.43 6.79 -16.94
CA PRO A 173 -52.33 6.81 -18.08
C PRO A 173 -53.62 7.58 -17.75
N THR A 174 -54.22 8.17 -18.78
CA THR A 174 -55.59 8.67 -18.76
C THR A 174 -56.43 7.85 -19.72
N PHE A 175 -57.52 7.28 -19.21
CA PHE A 175 -58.48 6.54 -20.01
C PHE A 175 -59.81 7.28 -19.96
N LYS A 176 -60.35 7.61 -21.13
CA LYS A 176 -61.71 8.15 -21.23
C LYS A 176 -62.69 6.99 -21.37
N VAL A 177 -63.67 6.93 -20.49
CA VAL A 177 -64.70 5.87 -20.52
C VAL A 177 -66.01 6.50 -20.95
N LYS A 178 -66.69 5.88 -21.90
CA LYS A 178 -68.05 6.30 -22.26
C LYS A 178 -69.04 5.63 -21.33
N SER A 179 -69.93 6.41 -20.72
CA SER A 179 -71.12 5.88 -20.05
C SER A 179 -72.31 5.91 -21.00
N VAL A 180 -73.23 4.95 -20.83
CA VAL A 180 -74.46 4.84 -21.62
C VAL A 180 -75.62 5.26 -20.73
N LYS A 181 -76.39 6.25 -21.18
CA LYS A 181 -77.59 6.75 -20.51
C LYS A 181 -78.77 5.80 -20.72
N GLU A 182 -79.82 5.94 -19.91
CA GLU A 182 -81.07 5.16 -20.06
C GLU A 182 -81.72 5.32 -21.45
N ASP A 183 -81.51 6.45 -22.12
CA ASP A 183 -82.00 6.70 -23.49
C ASP A 183 -81.11 6.09 -24.59
N GLY A 184 -80.07 5.34 -24.21
CA GLY A 184 -79.13 4.69 -25.12
C GLY A 184 -78.03 5.61 -25.68
N LYS A 185 -77.99 6.89 -25.31
CA LYS A 185 -76.90 7.80 -25.74
C LYS A 185 -75.64 7.63 -24.89
N THR A 186 -74.49 7.85 -25.50
CA THR A 186 -73.20 7.83 -24.81
C THR A 186 -72.74 9.21 -24.38
N GLU A 187 -72.13 9.35 -23.21
CA GLU A 187 -71.35 10.53 -22.80
C GLU A 187 -69.93 10.13 -22.38
N ASP A 188 -68.94 10.97 -22.67
CA ASP A 188 -67.57 10.78 -22.22
C ASP A 188 -67.46 11.15 -20.74
N ASN A 189 -66.92 10.23 -19.94
CA ASN A 189 -66.46 10.49 -18.58
C ASN A 189 -64.94 10.51 -18.58
N ASP A 190 -64.39 11.58 -18.00
CA ASP A 190 -62.97 11.74 -17.72
C ASP A 190 -62.59 11.02 -16.41
#